data_AF-A0A2V9IJA4-F1
#
_entry.id   AF-A0A2V9IJA4-F1
#
_cell.length_a   1.000
_cell.length_b   1.000
_cell.length_c   1.000
_cell.angle_alpha   90.00
_cell.angle_beta   90.00
_cell.angle_gamma   90.00
#
_symmetry.space_group_name_H-M   'P 1'
#
loop_
_entity.id
_entity.type
_entity.pdbx_description
1 polymer ?
#
loop_
_entity_poly.entity_id
_entity_poly.type
_entity_poly.pdbx_seq_one_letter_code
_entity_poly.pdbx_strand_id
1 'polypeptide(L)'
;MAKTTSYETAFDLKVFGFSIGQVIVSFEDRISAGKTTVDASITSPSGSVFPQGVSAFSLPVLPPWISVPVYITIKTAVGFRGPAKVGLHLEVLDYNPSLPLRLFVSDGTLGSEFKDITAYYGPGSMYTSGYRDAFSEFVIAWDGRASGDVVNTKFTDINNYLTTNRNLIAPARYQKLQVRLEEANQAYQQNNVPESLNDLEAFISSVRRAIALNEMPATFNDPLNPNPNVAGGLIMRSETTEFSLGLLK
;
A
#
# COMPACT_ATOMS: atom_id res chain seq x y z
N MET A 1 0.33 -25.84 14.04
CA MET A 1 0.80 -24.69 13.25
C MET A 1 0.57 -25.02 11.78
N ALA A 2 -0.33 -24.31 11.10
CA ALA A 2 -0.45 -24.46 9.65
C ALA A 2 0.84 -23.97 9.01
N LYS A 3 1.34 -24.72 8.02
CA LYS A 3 2.59 -24.43 7.30
C LYS A 3 2.41 -23.09 6.56
N THR A 4 3.16 -22.07 6.96
CA THR A 4 3.26 -20.80 6.23
C THR A 4 3.79 -21.12 4.83
N THR A 5 2.99 -20.90 3.80
CA THR A 5 3.46 -21.02 2.41
C THR A 5 3.52 -19.62 1.83
N SER A 6 4.72 -19.05 1.79
CA SER A 6 4.97 -17.84 1.01
C SER A 6 4.54 -18.13 -0.44
N TYR A 7 3.67 -17.30 -0.97
CA TYR A 7 3.25 -17.35 -2.37
C TYR A 7 3.70 -16.07 -3.03
N GLU A 8 4.38 -16.20 -4.15
CA GLU A 8 4.76 -15.10 -5.03
C GLU A 8 4.45 -15.52 -6.46
N THR A 9 3.89 -14.59 -7.22
CA THR A 9 3.59 -14.78 -8.64
C THR A 9 3.85 -13.49 -9.39
N ALA A 10 4.38 -13.60 -10.60
CA ALA A 10 4.61 -12.48 -11.50
C ALA A 10 3.61 -12.53 -12.66
N PHE A 11 3.14 -11.36 -13.08
CA PHE A 11 2.26 -11.16 -14.22
C PHE A 11 2.87 -10.14 -15.16
N ASP A 12 2.91 -10.46 -16.45
CA ASP A 12 3.36 -9.52 -17.48
C ASP A 12 2.34 -8.37 -17.60
N LEU A 13 2.84 -7.14 -17.52
CA LEU A 13 2.03 -5.94 -17.58
C LEU A 13 2.00 -5.43 -19.01
N LYS A 14 0.88 -5.64 -19.70
CA LYS A 14 0.70 -5.22 -21.09
C LYS A 14 -0.27 -4.06 -21.22
N VAL A 15 0.10 -3.13 -22.09
CA VAL A 15 -0.67 -1.95 -22.42
C VAL A 15 -0.67 -1.78 -23.94
N PHE A 16 -1.85 -1.80 -24.55
CA PHE A 16 -2.00 -1.83 -26.02
C PHE A 16 -1.18 -2.93 -26.71
N GLY A 17 -0.95 -4.06 -26.03
CA GLY A 17 -0.16 -5.18 -26.53
C GLY A 17 1.36 -5.05 -26.33
N PHE A 18 1.85 -3.90 -25.87
CA PHE A 18 3.25 -3.70 -25.50
C PHE A 18 3.45 -4.12 -24.04
N SER A 19 4.46 -4.94 -23.76
CA SER A 19 4.90 -5.17 -22.38
C SER A 19 5.58 -3.90 -21.88
N ILE A 20 5.15 -3.44 -20.71
CA ILE A 20 5.71 -2.28 -20.02
C ILE A 20 6.43 -2.68 -18.72
N GLY A 21 6.39 -3.96 -18.36
CA GLY A 21 7.00 -4.48 -17.15
C GLY A 21 6.22 -5.64 -16.52
N GLN A 22 6.33 -5.77 -15.21
CA GLN A 22 5.73 -6.88 -14.45
C GLN A 22 5.05 -6.39 -13.17
N VAL A 23 3.97 -7.07 -12.80
CA VAL A 23 3.35 -6.97 -11.48
C VAL A 23 3.64 -8.25 -10.71
N ILE A 24 4.21 -8.10 -9.53
CA ILE A 24 4.56 -9.19 -8.62
C ILE A 24 3.60 -9.12 -7.43
N VAL A 25 2.87 -10.19 -7.17
CA VAL A 25 1.97 -10.30 -6.02
C VAL A 25 2.51 -11.35 -5.08
N SER A 26 2.67 -10.99 -3.81
CA SER A 26 3.05 -11.92 -2.74
C SER A 26 2.20 -11.76 -1.49
N PHE A 27 2.16 -12.82 -0.68
CA PHE A 27 1.42 -12.86 0.60
C PHE A 27 2.37 -13.24 1.72
N GLU A 28 2.30 -12.55 2.87
CA GLU A 28 3.07 -12.93 4.07
C GLU A 28 2.74 -14.36 4.48
N ASP A 29 1.46 -14.68 4.58
CA ASP A 29 1.00 -16.01 4.92
C ASP A 29 -0.24 -16.40 4.13
N ARG A 30 -0.10 -17.33 3.18
CA ARG A 30 -1.21 -17.87 2.41
C ARG A 30 -1.96 -18.92 3.23
N ILE A 31 -3.24 -18.67 3.48
CA ILE A 31 -4.10 -19.54 4.30
C ILE A 31 -5.19 -20.26 3.48
N SER A 32 -5.40 -19.90 2.20
CA SER A 32 -6.26 -20.68 1.30
C SER A 32 -5.73 -20.76 -0.14
N ALA A 33 -6.18 -21.79 -0.86
CA ALA A 33 -5.95 -21.92 -2.30
C ALA A 33 -6.87 -20.96 -3.08
N GLY A 34 -6.44 -20.54 -4.26
CA GLY A 34 -7.16 -19.55 -5.07
C GLY A 34 -6.33 -19.10 -6.26
N LYS A 35 -6.97 -18.43 -7.21
CA LYS A 35 -6.30 -17.78 -8.35
C LYS A 35 -6.15 -16.29 -8.08
N THR A 36 -5.02 -15.74 -8.51
CA THR A 36 -4.81 -14.30 -8.65
C THR A 36 -4.77 -13.98 -10.13
N THR A 37 -5.49 -12.94 -10.54
CA THR A 37 -5.51 -12.42 -11.91
C THR A 37 -5.14 -10.95 -11.87
N VAL A 38 -4.29 -10.53 -12.80
CA VAL A 38 -3.91 -9.14 -13.00
C VAL A 38 -4.34 -8.73 -14.39
N ASP A 39 -5.10 -7.65 -14.44
CA ASP A 39 -5.46 -6.96 -15.67
C ASP A 39 -4.93 -5.53 -15.60
N ALA A 40 -4.45 -5.01 -16.72
CA ALA A 40 -4.00 -3.63 -16.79
C ALA A 40 -4.57 -2.93 -18.01
N SER A 41 -4.90 -1.67 -17.83
CA SER A 41 -5.42 -0.82 -18.89
C SER A 41 -4.90 0.60 -18.76
N ILE A 42 -4.86 1.28 -19.90
CA ILE A 42 -4.83 2.73 -19.93
C ILE A 42 -6.27 3.18 -19.90
N THR A 43 -6.75 3.59 -18.74
CA THR A 43 -8.07 4.22 -18.62
C THR A 43 -7.98 5.24 -17.50
N SER A 44 -8.52 6.44 -17.72
CA SER A 44 -8.72 7.40 -16.63
C SER A 44 -9.68 6.75 -15.62
N PRO A 45 -9.32 6.61 -14.33
CA PRO A 45 -10.23 6.00 -13.36
C PRO A 45 -11.50 6.85 -13.29
N SER A 46 -12.57 6.38 -13.93
CA SER A 46 -13.84 7.10 -13.96
C SER A 46 -14.43 7.12 -12.55
N GLY A 47 -14.61 8.32 -11.99
CA GLY A 47 -15.27 8.53 -10.70
C GLY A 47 -14.34 8.59 -9.48
N SER A 48 -13.07 8.23 -9.59
CA SER A 48 -12.10 8.30 -8.48
C SER A 48 -11.17 9.50 -8.65
N VAL A 49 -10.91 10.24 -7.57
CA VAL A 49 -10.04 11.42 -7.56
C VAL A 49 -8.68 11.09 -6.97
N PHE A 50 -7.63 11.52 -7.65
CA PHE A 50 -6.30 11.56 -7.06
C PHE A 50 -6.22 12.66 -5.99
N PRO A 51 -5.35 12.51 -4.98
CA PRO A 51 -5.00 13.61 -4.09
C PRO A 51 -4.51 14.83 -4.90
N GLN A 52 -4.77 16.05 -4.41
CA GLN A 52 -4.21 17.24 -5.05
C GLN A 52 -2.69 17.16 -5.14
N GLY A 53 -2.13 17.55 -6.29
CA GLY A 53 -0.69 17.45 -6.58
C GLY A 53 -0.25 16.13 -7.21
N VAL A 54 -1.15 15.15 -7.36
CA VAL A 54 -0.88 13.89 -8.07
C VAL A 54 -1.37 14.00 -9.52
N SER A 55 -0.56 13.55 -10.49
CA SER A 55 -0.90 13.65 -11.92
C SER A 55 -0.52 12.41 -12.72
N ALA A 56 -1.05 12.31 -13.94
CA ALA A 56 -0.67 11.26 -14.89
C ALA A 56 0.77 11.46 -15.42
N PHE A 57 1.42 10.37 -15.83
CA PHE A 57 2.76 10.40 -16.41
C PHE A 57 2.77 9.82 -17.84
N SER A 58 3.82 10.09 -18.59
CA SER A 58 4.01 9.53 -19.94
C SER A 58 4.91 8.30 -19.89
N LEU A 59 4.51 7.24 -20.58
CA LEU A 59 5.34 6.05 -20.78
C LEU A 59 6.22 6.23 -22.03
N PRO A 60 7.55 5.97 -21.96
CA PRO A 60 8.44 6.15 -23.12
C PRO A 60 8.10 5.30 -24.35
N VAL A 61 7.46 4.16 -24.14
CA VAL A 61 7.01 3.26 -25.22
C VAL A 61 5.74 3.73 -25.93
N LEU A 62 5.05 4.74 -25.37
CA LEU A 62 3.88 5.35 -26.01
C LEU A 62 4.30 6.63 -26.74
N PRO A 63 3.53 7.04 -27.76
CA PRO A 63 3.74 8.34 -28.39
C PRO A 63 3.80 9.48 -27.35
N PRO A 64 4.73 10.46 -27.46
CA PRO A 64 5.00 11.46 -26.42
C PRO A 64 3.81 12.34 -26.01
N TRP A 65 2.81 12.46 -26.87
CA TRP A 65 1.57 13.20 -26.62
C TRP A 65 0.52 12.42 -25.82
N ILE A 66 0.81 11.17 -25.42
CA ILE A 66 -0.04 10.33 -24.58
C ILE A 66 0.53 10.31 -23.15
N SER A 67 0.00 11.19 -22.30
CA SER A 67 0.18 11.12 -20.84
C SER A 67 -1.06 10.50 -20.23
N VAL A 68 -0.91 9.35 -19.58
CA VAL A 68 -2.06 8.61 -19.07
C VAL A 68 -1.72 7.92 -17.75
N PRO A 69 -2.65 7.90 -16.78
CA PRO A 69 -2.49 7.04 -15.62
C PRO A 69 -2.54 5.59 -16.09
N VAL A 70 -1.57 4.78 -15.67
CA VAL A 70 -1.62 3.33 -15.87
C VAL A 70 -2.44 2.75 -14.74
N TYR A 71 -3.59 2.19 -15.10
CA TYR A 71 -4.54 1.60 -14.19
C TYR A 71 -4.35 0.09 -14.18
N ILE A 72 -4.16 -0.47 -12.99
CA ILE A 72 -3.89 -1.89 -12.77
C ILE A 72 -4.96 -2.44 -11.85
N THR A 73 -5.73 -3.42 -12.33
CA THR A 73 -6.67 -4.17 -11.49
C THR A 73 -6.06 -5.49 -11.11
N ILE A 74 -5.97 -5.75 -9.80
CA ILE A 74 -5.57 -7.05 -9.28
C ILE A 74 -6.78 -7.64 -8.58
N LYS A 75 -7.24 -8.80 -9.05
CA LYS A 75 -8.28 -9.60 -8.38
C LYS A 75 -7.63 -10.86 -7.84
N THR A 76 -7.95 -11.22 -6.61
CA THR A 76 -7.47 -12.47 -6.01
C THR A 76 -8.59 -13.18 -5.30
N ALA A 77 -8.62 -14.50 -5.43
CA ALA A 77 -9.44 -15.39 -4.58
C ALA A 77 -8.57 -16.11 -3.53
N VAL A 78 -7.31 -15.69 -3.35
CA VAL A 78 -6.40 -16.25 -2.36
C VAL A 78 -6.67 -15.61 -1.00
N GLY A 79 -6.93 -16.44 0.00
CA GLY A 79 -6.99 -16.01 1.40
C GLY A 79 -5.59 -15.94 2.01
N PHE A 80 -5.35 -14.91 2.82
CA PHE A 80 -4.06 -14.64 3.45
C PHE A 80 -4.21 -14.05 4.86
N ARG A 81 -3.14 -14.15 5.63
CA ARG A 81 -2.97 -13.53 6.96
C ARG A 81 -1.82 -12.53 6.93
N GLY A 82 -1.98 -11.40 7.63
CA GLY A 82 -1.01 -10.30 7.59
C GLY A 82 -1.08 -9.49 6.28
N PRO A 83 -0.11 -8.63 5.99
CA PRO A 83 -0.06 -7.88 4.73
C PRO A 83 0.18 -8.79 3.51
N ALA A 84 -0.47 -8.46 2.41
CA ALA A 84 -0.02 -8.84 1.06
C ALA A 84 0.90 -7.76 0.51
N LYS A 85 1.78 -8.09 -0.42
CA LYS A 85 2.68 -7.16 -1.10
C LYS A 85 2.41 -7.16 -2.60
N VAL A 86 2.34 -5.98 -3.18
CA VAL A 86 2.28 -5.78 -4.63
C VAL A 86 3.52 -5.01 -5.03
N GLY A 87 4.41 -5.67 -5.75
CA GLY A 87 5.54 -5.07 -6.44
C GLY A 87 5.17 -4.76 -7.89
N LEU A 88 5.62 -3.64 -8.38
CA LEU A 88 5.52 -3.26 -9.78
C LEU A 88 6.94 -3.01 -10.27
N HIS A 89 7.30 -3.62 -11.38
CA HIS A 89 8.56 -3.42 -12.05
C HIS A 89 8.28 -2.88 -13.45
N LEU A 90 8.48 -1.58 -13.70
CA LEU A 90 8.36 -1.02 -15.06
C LEU A 90 9.72 -1.01 -15.74
N GLU A 91 9.90 -1.89 -16.71
CA GLU A 91 11.14 -2.05 -17.47
C GLU A 91 11.41 -0.87 -18.42
N VAL A 92 10.35 -0.17 -18.81
CA VAL A 92 10.38 0.91 -19.80
C VAL A 92 10.72 2.27 -19.19
N LEU A 93 10.95 2.34 -17.88
CA LEU A 93 11.16 3.59 -17.18
C LEU A 93 12.35 3.50 -16.23
N ASP A 94 13.34 4.34 -16.49
CA ASP A 94 14.48 4.53 -15.59
C ASP A 94 14.06 5.23 -14.30
N TYR A 95 14.68 4.82 -13.20
CA TYR A 95 14.55 5.51 -11.92
C TYR A 95 14.97 6.97 -12.04
N ASN A 96 14.08 7.89 -11.68
CA ASN A 96 14.36 9.33 -11.61
C ASN A 96 13.96 9.89 -10.23
N PRO A 97 14.93 10.27 -9.38
CA PRO A 97 14.64 10.80 -8.04
C PRO A 97 13.93 12.16 -8.07
N SER A 98 14.00 12.90 -9.18
CA SER A 98 13.28 14.17 -9.37
C SER A 98 11.84 13.97 -9.87
N LEU A 99 11.44 12.74 -10.19
CA LEU A 99 10.09 12.37 -10.62
C LEU A 99 9.60 11.16 -9.79
N PRO A 100 9.23 11.36 -8.51
CA PRO A 100 8.84 10.27 -7.65
C PRO A 100 7.48 9.71 -8.09
N LEU A 101 7.53 8.67 -8.91
CA LEU A 101 6.36 7.86 -9.19
C LEU A 101 6.01 7.03 -7.98
N ARG A 102 4.71 6.99 -7.68
CA ARG A 102 4.19 6.31 -6.50
C ARG A 102 3.09 5.34 -6.87
N LEU A 103 2.97 4.32 -6.04
CA LEU A 103 1.90 3.34 -6.16
C LEU A 103 0.73 3.82 -5.32
N PHE A 104 -0.39 4.06 -5.99
CA PHE A 104 -1.63 4.47 -5.36
C PHE A 104 -2.67 3.37 -5.42
N VAL A 105 -3.57 3.37 -4.43
CA VAL A 105 -4.66 2.40 -4.32
C VAL A 105 -5.97 3.09 -3.94
N SER A 106 -7.07 2.68 -4.54
CA SER A 106 -8.42 3.06 -4.06
C SER A 106 -8.92 2.00 -3.08
N ASP A 107 -9.61 2.41 -2.03
CA ASP A 107 -10.08 1.53 -0.95
C ASP A 107 -11.30 0.68 -1.33
N GLY A 108 -11.23 -0.03 -2.47
CA GLY A 108 -12.20 -1.06 -2.88
C GLY A 108 -13.63 -0.57 -3.12
N THR A 109 -13.91 0.72 -2.86
CA THR A 109 -15.18 1.38 -3.11
C THR A 109 -15.00 2.26 -4.34
N LEU A 110 -15.82 2.02 -5.37
CA LEU A 110 -15.79 2.80 -6.60
C LEU A 110 -16.02 4.29 -6.26
N GLY A 111 -15.05 5.14 -6.58
CA GLY A 111 -15.10 6.59 -6.36
C GLY A 111 -14.37 7.12 -5.12
N SER A 112 -13.71 6.25 -4.34
CA SER A 112 -12.88 6.69 -3.23
C SER A 112 -11.54 7.30 -3.66
N GLU A 113 -10.99 8.15 -2.80
CA GLU A 113 -9.68 8.79 -2.99
C GLU A 113 -8.54 7.76 -3.01
N PHE A 114 -7.60 7.97 -3.92
CA PHE A 114 -6.39 7.16 -4.03
C PHE A 114 -5.40 7.45 -2.89
N LYS A 115 -4.93 6.41 -2.22
CA LYS A 115 -3.94 6.48 -1.12
C LYS A 115 -2.59 5.97 -1.58
N ASP A 116 -1.53 6.67 -1.18
CA ASP A 116 -0.15 6.29 -1.48
C ASP A 116 0.31 5.12 -0.59
N ILE A 117 0.55 3.97 -1.20
CA ILE A 117 1.04 2.74 -0.55
C ILE A 117 2.51 2.45 -0.86
N THR A 118 3.27 3.43 -1.37
CA THR A 118 4.68 3.24 -1.68
C THR A 118 5.46 2.92 -0.40
N ALA A 119 6.14 1.77 -0.41
CA ALA A 119 7.02 1.29 0.67
C ALA A 119 8.48 1.11 0.22
N TYR A 120 8.76 1.23 -1.08
CA TYR A 120 10.10 1.10 -1.64
C TYR A 120 10.18 1.73 -3.03
N TYR A 121 11.34 2.31 -3.39
CA TYR A 121 11.79 2.51 -4.76
C TYR A 121 13.19 1.91 -4.93
N GLY A 122 13.47 1.28 -6.07
CA GLY A 122 14.77 0.67 -6.37
C GLY A 122 15.50 1.36 -7.52
N PRO A 123 16.85 1.40 -7.51
CA PRO A 123 17.64 1.85 -8.65
C PRO A 123 17.57 0.83 -9.81
N GLY A 124 17.50 1.32 -11.05
CA GLY A 124 17.31 0.54 -12.28
C GLY A 124 16.00 0.89 -12.98
N SER A 125 15.30 -0.10 -13.52
CA SER A 125 13.89 -0.01 -13.90
C SER A 125 13.03 0.29 -12.68
N MET A 126 11.96 1.07 -12.85
CA MET A 126 11.14 1.52 -11.72
C MET A 126 10.50 0.33 -10.99
N TYR A 127 11.07 -0.02 -9.84
CA TYR A 127 10.47 -0.98 -8.92
C TYR A 127 9.84 -0.23 -7.74
N THR A 128 8.52 -0.26 -7.64
CA THR A 128 7.78 0.23 -6.47
C THR A 128 7.00 -0.92 -5.85
N SER A 129 6.94 -0.99 -4.53
CA SER A 129 6.09 -1.97 -3.87
C SER A 129 5.27 -1.34 -2.77
N GLY A 130 4.07 -1.87 -2.56
CA GLY A 130 3.21 -1.49 -1.46
C GLY A 130 2.58 -2.71 -0.79
N TYR A 131 2.19 -2.53 0.46
CA TYR A 131 1.48 -3.56 1.22
C TYR A 131 -0.03 -3.39 1.08
N ARG A 132 -0.80 -4.43 1.40
CA ARG A 132 -2.26 -4.48 1.25
C ARG A 132 -2.92 -5.36 2.32
N ASP A 133 -4.13 -4.99 2.71
CA ASP A 133 -5.03 -5.73 3.59
C ASP A 133 -6.24 -6.34 2.86
N ALA A 134 -6.50 -5.88 1.64
CA ALA A 134 -7.49 -6.38 0.70
C ALA A 134 -6.99 -6.16 -0.74
N PHE A 135 -7.70 -6.66 -1.75
CA PHE A 135 -7.37 -6.41 -3.15
C PHE A 135 -8.38 -5.45 -3.78
N SER A 136 -7.87 -4.49 -4.54
CA SER A 136 -8.66 -3.45 -5.19
C SER A 136 -7.93 -2.93 -6.44
N GLU A 137 -8.49 -1.87 -7.00
CA GLU A 137 -7.98 -1.04 -8.07
C GLU A 137 -6.67 -0.31 -7.68
N PHE A 138 -5.65 -0.36 -8.54
CA PHE A 138 -4.35 0.32 -8.37
C PHE A 138 -4.12 1.31 -9.49
N VAL A 139 -3.40 2.39 -9.17
CA VAL A 139 -2.93 3.34 -10.15
C VAL A 139 -1.50 3.74 -9.86
N ILE A 140 -0.72 3.90 -10.92
CA ILE A 140 0.59 4.54 -10.84
C ILE A 140 0.41 5.98 -11.29
N ALA A 141 0.93 6.90 -10.49
CA ALA A 141 0.86 8.32 -10.78
C ALA A 141 2.11 9.05 -10.29
N TRP A 142 2.34 10.22 -10.88
CA TRP A 142 3.33 11.16 -10.40
C TRP A 142 2.80 11.84 -9.14
N ASP A 143 3.61 11.86 -8.08
CA ASP A 143 3.27 12.55 -6.84
C ASP A 143 4.11 13.82 -6.70
N GLY A 144 3.51 14.98 -6.99
CA GLY A 144 4.13 16.29 -6.84
C GLY A 144 3.96 16.91 -5.45
N ARG A 145 3.35 16.20 -4.49
CA ARG A 145 3.14 16.71 -3.12
C ARG A 145 4.47 16.83 -2.37
N ALA A 146 4.57 17.79 -1.46
CA ALA A 146 5.73 17.90 -0.58
C ALA A 146 5.82 16.67 0.34
N SER A 147 7.03 16.17 0.58
CA SER A 147 7.23 14.97 1.41
C SER A 147 6.63 15.09 2.81
N GLY A 148 6.63 16.29 3.40
CA GLY A 148 5.99 16.53 4.70
C GLY A 148 4.46 16.40 4.66
N ASP A 149 3.82 16.85 3.58
CA ASP A 149 2.36 16.72 3.39
C ASP A 149 1.95 15.25 3.21
N VAL A 150 2.78 14.47 2.51
CA VAL A 150 2.61 13.02 2.37
C VAL A 150 2.65 12.36 3.75
N VAL A 151 3.68 12.64 4.55
CA VAL A 151 3.82 12.01 5.88
C VAL A 151 2.64 12.39 6.79
N ASN A 152 2.21 13.66 6.80
CA ASN A 152 1.01 14.10 7.51
C ASN A 152 -0.25 13.33 7.08
N THR A 153 -0.42 13.14 5.77
CA THR A 153 -1.55 12.40 5.19
C THR A 153 -1.53 10.94 5.65
N LYS A 154 -0.36 10.31 5.70
CA LYS A 154 -0.22 8.90 6.11
C LYS A 154 -0.47 8.69 7.61
N PHE A 155 0.01 9.58 8.48
CA PHE A 155 -0.35 9.53 9.91
C PHE A 155 -1.85 9.68 10.12
N THR A 156 -2.48 10.58 9.37
CA THR A 156 -3.95 10.76 9.39
C THR A 156 -4.67 9.49 8.93
N ASP A 157 -4.19 8.82 7.88
CA ASP A 157 -4.78 7.57 7.39
C ASP A 157 -4.65 6.42 8.40
N ILE A 158 -3.50 6.27 9.07
CA ILE A 158 -3.35 5.27 10.15
C ILE A 158 -4.37 5.54 11.26
N ASN A 159 -4.49 6.80 11.70
CA ASN A 159 -5.39 7.17 12.79
C ASN A 159 -6.86 6.94 12.41
N ASN A 160 -7.27 7.33 11.21
CA ASN A 160 -8.62 7.12 10.70
C ASN A 160 -8.92 5.62 10.59
N TYR A 161 -8.01 4.82 10.04
CA TYR A 161 -8.19 3.38 9.93
C TYR A 161 -8.28 2.71 11.30
N LEU A 162 -7.43 3.10 12.25
CA LEU A 162 -7.46 2.61 13.62
C LEU A 162 -8.80 2.94 14.30
N THR A 163 -9.27 4.18 14.15
CA THR A 163 -10.54 4.66 14.74
C THR A 163 -11.75 3.96 14.13
N THR A 164 -11.82 3.85 12.80
CA THR A 164 -12.91 3.16 12.08
C THR A 164 -13.02 1.70 12.50
N ASN A 165 -11.90 1.02 12.73
CA ASN A 165 -11.86 -0.39 13.11
C ASN A 165 -11.87 -0.62 14.63
N ARG A 166 -12.07 0.42 15.46
CA ARG A 166 -12.01 0.34 16.93
C ARG A 166 -12.80 -0.84 17.51
N ASN A 167 -14.01 -1.06 17.03
CA ASN A 167 -14.91 -2.10 17.56
C ASN A 167 -14.45 -3.53 17.23
N LEU A 168 -13.50 -3.68 16.32
CA LEU A 168 -12.90 -4.96 15.95
C LEU A 168 -11.58 -5.23 16.69
N ILE A 169 -11.13 -4.30 17.53
CA ILE A 169 -9.87 -4.39 18.28
C ILE A 169 -10.21 -4.50 19.76
N ALA A 170 -9.53 -5.39 20.48
CA ALA A 170 -9.67 -5.49 21.93
C ALA A 170 -9.41 -4.11 22.59
N PRO A 171 -10.26 -3.63 23.52
CA PRO A 171 -10.18 -2.24 24.01
C PRO A 171 -8.81 -1.84 24.57
N ALA A 172 -8.18 -2.72 25.35
CA ALA A 172 -6.84 -2.48 25.89
C ALA A 172 -5.75 -2.42 24.80
N ARG A 173 -5.92 -3.17 23.70
CA ARG A 173 -5.03 -3.11 22.54
C ARG A 173 -5.21 -1.82 21.77
N TYR A 174 -6.46 -1.42 21.52
CA TYR A 174 -6.78 -0.16 20.84
C TYR A 174 -6.12 1.03 21.54
N GLN A 175 -6.27 1.14 22.87
CA GLN A 175 -5.67 2.23 23.64
C GLN A 175 -4.14 2.25 23.51
N LYS A 176 -3.49 1.09 23.58
CA LYS A 176 -2.04 0.98 23.41
C LYS A 176 -1.58 1.37 22.00
N LEU A 177 -2.34 1.03 20.97
CA LEU A 177 -2.03 1.40 19.59
C LEU A 177 -2.20 2.90 19.37
N GLN A 178 -3.27 3.48 19.92
CA GLN A 178 -3.51 4.91 19.83
C GLN A 178 -2.37 5.73 20.45
N VAL A 179 -1.95 5.39 21.67
CA VAL A 179 -0.82 6.06 22.34
C VAL A 179 0.45 5.99 21.50
N ARG A 180 0.80 4.82 20.97
CA ARG A 180 2.00 4.65 20.15
C ARG A 180 1.96 5.44 18.84
N LEU A 181 0.79 5.53 18.23
CA LEU A 181 0.61 6.33 17.03
C LEU A 181 0.75 7.82 17.33
N GLU A 182 0.21 8.27 18.47
CA GLU A 182 0.35 9.65 18.95
C GLU A 182 1.81 9.99 19.27
N GLU A 183 2.55 9.11 19.94
CA GLU A 183 3.99 9.22 20.20
C GLU A 183 4.78 9.38 18.89
N ALA A 184 4.55 8.47 17.93
CA ALA A 184 5.23 8.52 16.63
C ALA A 184 4.95 9.80 15.84
N ASN A 185 3.69 10.26 15.81
CA ASN A 185 3.33 11.50 15.14
C ASN A 185 3.93 12.72 15.88
N GLN A 186 3.91 12.73 17.22
CA GLN A 186 4.49 13.81 18.01
C GLN A 186 5.99 13.95 17.77
N ALA A 187 6.73 12.84 17.72
CA ALA A 187 8.15 12.84 17.37
C ALA A 187 8.40 13.43 15.98
N TYR A 188 7.57 13.07 14.99
CA TYR A 188 7.63 13.66 13.66
C TYR A 188 7.35 15.18 13.67
N GLN A 189 6.31 15.65 14.36
CA GLN A 189 5.99 17.08 14.47
C GLN A 189 7.11 17.89 15.16
N GLN A 190 7.93 17.24 15.98
CA GLN A 190 9.13 17.83 16.61
C GLN A 190 10.38 17.79 15.72
N ASN A 191 10.24 17.35 14.45
CA ASN A 191 11.34 17.08 13.53
C ASN A 191 12.33 16.00 14.03
N ASN A 192 11.91 15.13 14.96
CA ASN A 192 12.70 14.01 15.43
C ASN A 192 12.35 12.73 14.63
N VAL A 193 12.80 12.70 13.37
CA VAL A 193 12.54 11.58 12.44
C VAL A 193 13.04 10.23 12.97
N PRO A 194 14.25 10.12 13.57
CA PRO A 194 14.71 8.84 14.13
C PRO A 194 13.78 8.29 15.21
N GLU A 195 13.30 9.13 16.12
CA GLU A 195 12.37 8.70 17.18
C GLU A 195 11.02 8.30 16.61
N SER A 196 10.50 9.08 15.65
CA SER A 196 9.23 8.77 14.97
C SER A 196 9.26 7.37 14.30
N LEU A 197 10.39 7.00 13.70
CA LEU A 197 10.59 5.67 13.14
C LEU A 197 10.61 4.57 14.21
N ASN A 198 11.34 4.79 15.32
CA ASN A 198 11.36 3.83 16.43
C ASN A 198 9.96 3.61 17.01
N ASP A 199 9.17 4.67 17.14
CA ASP A 199 7.80 4.61 17.65
C ASP A 199 6.85 3.89 16.69
N LEU A 200 6.98 4.10 15.38
CA LEU A 200 6.24 3.33 14.36
C LEU A 200 6.62 1.84 14.38
N GLU A 201 7.88 1.49 14.54
CA GLU A 201 8.31 0.10 14.68
C GLU A 201 7.70 -0.53 15.95
N ALA A 202 7.63 0.23 17.04
CA ALA A 202 7.00 -0.20 18.28
C ALA A 202 5.47 -0.35 18.12
N PHE A 203 4.83 0.50 17.32
CA PHE A 203 3.43 0.36 16.91
C PHE A 203 3.21 -0.92 16.11
N ILE A 204 3.99 -1.18 15.06
CA ILE A 204 3.92 -2.40 14.23
C ILE A 204 4.11 -3.65 15.10
N SER A 205 5.10 -3.62 15.99
CA SER A 205 5.34 -4.70 16.95
C SER A 205 4.13 -4.93 17.88
N SER A 206 3.41 -3.88 18.25
CA SER A 206 2.17 -3.97 19.03
C SER A 206 1.04 -4.63 18.22
N VAL A 207 0.92 -4.32 16.93
CA VAL A 207 -0.04 -4.96 16.02
C VAL A 207 0.30 -6.45 15.87
N ARG A 208 1.56 -6.81 15.61
CA ARG A 208 1.99 -8.22 15.50
C ARG A 208 1.69 -9.03 16.78
N ARG A 209 1.88 -8.43 17.96
CA ARG A 209 1.46 -9.05 19.25
C ARG A 209 -0.06 -9.24 19.33
N ALA A 210 -0.85 -8.29 18.84
CA ALA A 210 -2.30 -8.41 18.82
C ALA A 210 -2.78 -9.58 17.94
N ILE A 211 -2.10 -9.84 16.82
CA ILE A 211 -2.36 -11.02 15.97
C ILE A 211 -2.15 -12.31 16.78
N ALA A 212 -1.01 -12.43 17.47
CA ALA A 212 -0.67 -13.62 18.25
C ALA A 212 -1.67 -13.88 19.40
N LEU A 213 -2.25 -12.83 19.96
CA LEU A 213 -3.24 -12.88 21.04
C LEU A 213 -4.69 -12.93 20.54
N ASN A 214 -4.92 -12.92 19.23
CA ASN A 214 -6.24 -12.85 18.62
C ASN A 214 -7.08 -11.65 19.11
N GLU A 215 -6.42 -10.51 19.32
CA GLU A 215 -7.02 -9.26 19.82
C GLU A 215 -7.56 -8.36 18.70
N MET A 216 -7.37 -8.74 17.43
CA MET A 216 -7.96 -8.09 16.27
C MET A 216 -7.96 -9.04 15.05
N PRO A 217 -8.87 -8.84 14.08
CA PRO A 217 -8.84 -9.54 12.81
C PRO A 217 -7.52 -9.36 12.06
N ALA A 218 -6.99 -10.46 11.51
CA ALA A 218 -5.70 -10.48 10.82
C ALA A 218 -5.71 -11.26 9.50
N THR A 219 -6.89 -11.67 9.03
CA THR A 219 -7.06 -12.57 7.89
C THR A 219 -8.01 -11.98 6.87
N PHE A 220 -7.64 -12.05 5.60
CA PHE A 220 -8.50 -11.85 4.45
C PHE A 220 -8.85 -13.21 3.83
N ASN A 221 -10.12 -13.47 3.56
CA ASN A 221 -10.58 -14.78 3.03
C ASN A 221 -11.36 -14.71 1.71
N ASP A 222 -12.12 -13.62 1.44
CA ASP A 222 -13.06 -13.57 0.30
C ASP A 222 -13.19 -12.13 -0.25
N PRO A 223 -13.09 -11.90 -1.58
CA PRO A 223 -13.40 -10.62 -2.23
C PRO A 223 -14.86 -10.16 -2.13
N LEU A 224 -15.81 -11.09 -2.02
CA LEU A 224 -17.25 -10.80 -1.97
C LEU A 224 -17.77 -10.59 -0.56
N ASN A 225 -17.06 -11.10 0.44
CA ASN A 225 -17.37 -10.91 1.85
C ASN A 225 -16.07 -10.81 2.67
N PRO A 226 -15.31 -9.70 2.50
CA PRO A 226 -14.01 -9.57 3.13
C PRO A 226 -14.20 -9.44 4.64
N ASN A 227 -13.76 -10.46 5.39
CA ASN A 227 -13.40 -10.25 6.78
C ASN A 227 -12.29 -9.18 6.80
N PRO A 228 -12.44 -8.11 7.60
CA PRO A 228 -11.47 -7.03 7.60
C PRO A 228 -10.14 -7.55 8.13
N ASN A 229 -9.07 -7.49 7.34
CA ASN A 229 -7.72 -7.79 7.79
C ASN A 229 -7.13 -6.56 8.49
N VAL A 230 -7.71 -6.20 9.64
CA VAL A 230 -7.39 -4.98 10.38
C VAL A 230 -5.90 -4.90 10.71
N ALA A 231 -5.31 -6.01 11.18
CA ALA A 231 -3.90 -6.06 11.52
C ALA A 231 -3.00 -5.84 10.30
N GLY A 232 -3.28 -6.50 9.17
CA GLY A 232 -2.56 -6.28 7.91
C GLY A 232 -2.68 -4.84 7.43
N GLY A 233 -3.84 -4.22 7.61
CA GLY A 233 -4.11 -2.84 7.20
C GLY A 233 -3.36 -1.81 8.02
N LEU A 234 -3.19 -2.06 9.33
CA LEU A 234 -2.37 -1.24 10.21
C LEU A 234 -0.88 -1.39 9.90
N ILE A 235 -0.37 -2.62 9.74
CA ILE A 235 1.04 -2.87 9.39
C ILE A 235 1.39 -2.19 8.07
N MET A 236 0.56 -2.39 7.04
CA MET A 236 0.74 -1.77 5.73
C MET A 236 0.89 -0.25 5.79
N ARG A 237 -0.04 0.42 6.48
CA ARG A 237 -0.03 1.89 6.56
C ARG A 237 1.20 2.37 7.33
N SER A 238 1.58 1.68 8.39
CA SER A 238 2.80 2.02 9.16
C SER A 238 4.07 1.85 8.34
N GLU A 239 4.28 0.70 7.66
CA GLU A 239 5.50 0.44 6.87
C GLU A 239 5.63 1.44 5.69
N THR A 240 4.51 1.81 5.05
CA THR A 240 4.53 2.86 4.00
C THR A 240 4.77 4.26 4.56
N THR A 241 4.47 4.50 5.83
CA THR A 241 4.78 5.77 6.53
C THR A 241 6.24 5.83 6.92
N GLU A 242 6.81 4.73 7.46
CA GLU A 242 8.24 4.59 7.75
C GLU A 242 9.09 4.88 6.52
N PHE A 243 8.68 4.34 5.37
CA PHE A 243 9.31 4.64 4.10
C PHE A 243 9.31 6.15 3.79
N SER A 244 8.15 6.81 3.86
CA SER A 244 8.04 8.25 3.59
C SER A 244 8.84 9.11 4.58
N LEU A 245 8.87 8.73 5.86
CA LEU A 245 9.74 9.34 6.87
C LEU A 245 11.22 9.15 6.55
N GLY A 246 11.60 7.98 6.04
CA GLY A 246 12.96 7.70 5.59
C GLY A 246 13.44 8.64 4.47
N LEU A 247 12.53 9.22 3.69
CA LEU A 247 12.83 10.21 2.63
C LEU A 247 13.14 11.60 3.17
N LEU A 248 12.83 11.86 4.44
CA LEU A 248 13.09 13.15 5.11
C LEU A 248 14.45 13.19 5.81
N LYS A 249 15.20 12.08 5.79
CA LYS A 249 16.53 11.96 6.41
C LYS A 249 17.61 12.69 5.62
#